data_AF-A0A8H6W6B7-F1
#
_entry.id   AF-A0A8H6W6B7-F1
#
_cell.length_a   1.000
_cell.length_b   1.000
_cell.length_c   1.000
_cell.angle_alpha   90.00
_cell.angle_beta   90.00
_cell.angle_gamma   90.00
#
_symmetry.space_group_name_H-M   'P 1'
#
loop_
_entity.id
_entity.type
_entity.pdbx_description
1 polymer ?
#
loop_
_entity_poly.entity_id
_entity_poly.type
_entity_poly.pdbx_seq_one_letter_code
_entity_poly.pdbx_strand_id
1 'polypeptide(L)'
;MLTTGCASFDHLATYVKGMGLEDLEGSCRYASRFHRQQQIVNYIKHHDVFDAYAGLSKFICNKYRLALKILKTEDNVRERMEVYGVPDDHTFEAWLAEERAYLTEKRRSKVKDEETLEMDYVQKLIKYRETSKNVKSLRSAARSSRSDAAAYRPRASGTDVALRVATEKMKREDDVLLDLESRLEIEERWTPSHPLWEPTLKQFQELSFRKAGDRVEFVMVQHFMELQKTHQSGTSYDHRKHIAKSIAVRSKSAHVAVDAYNTLAAQQVPPKPLINWNDISKQNFLSDFTLLRESDSQILERPWARPVNRQLMDDYFRLVRAKEEIQRLDIEIKRTVTFIRDEGTFLRSKEGELRRPEGKTEEQMEEDLCMAEQVKHYRLLRRPI
;
A
#
# COMPACT_ATOMS: atom_id res chain seq x y z
N MET A 1 -2.99 -16.76 -5.30
CA MET A 1 -3.53 -16.10 -4.10
C MET A 1 -2.61 -14.95 -3.74
N LEU A 2 -2.90 -13.76 -4.25
CA LEU A 2 -2.20 -12.51 -3.89
C LEU A 2 -3.25 -11.59 -3.28
N THR A 3 -3.65 -11.92 -2.06
CA THR A 3 -4.49 -11.10 -1.21
C THR A 3 -3.64 -10.73 0.00
N THR A 4 -3.15 -9.49 0.01
CA THR A 4 -2.85 -8.64 1.19
C THR A 4 -1.98 -7.46 0.75
N GLY A 5 -2.49 -6.67 -0.20
CA GLY A 5 -2.17 -5.25 -0.25
C GLY A 5 -3.01 -4.53 0.81
N CYS A 6 -2.83 -4.89 2.09
CA CYS A 6 -3.46 -4.18 3.19
C CYS A 6 -2.63 -2.89 3.36
N ALA A 7 -3.13 -1.78 2.81
CA ALA A 7 -2.54 -0.48 3.02
C ALA A 7 -2.67 -0.12 4.51
N SER A 8 -1.63 -0.41 5.30
CA SER A 8 -1.48 0.14 6.64
C SER A 8 -1.18 1.63 6.54
N PHE A 9 -1.92 2.44 7.32
CA PHE A 9 -1.62 3.86 7.54
C PHE A 9 -0.33 4.08 8.34
N ASP A 10 0.33 3.02 8.82
CA ASP A 10 1.60 3.08 9.54
C ASP A 10 2.81 3.44 8.64
N HIS A 11 2.59 3.83 7.38
CA HIS A 11 3.65 3.88 6.37
C HIS A 11 3.73 5.23 5.62
N LEU A 12 3.60 6.36 6.33
CA LEU A 12 4.40 7.52 5.92
C LEU A 12 5.83 7.20 6.38
N ALA A 13 6.70 6.85 5.43
CA ALA A 13 8.08 6.45 5.70
C ALA A 13 8.83 7.45 6.60
N THR A 14 8.43 8.72 6.57
CA THR A 14 8.94 9.81 7.40
C THR A 14 8.67 9.64 8.91
N TYR A 15 7.63 8.91 9.31
CA TYR A 15 7.16 8.81 10.72
C TYR A 15 7.49 7.48 11.41
N VAL A 16 8.27 6.60 10.76
CA VAL A 16 8.66 5.32 11.36
C VAL A 16 10.11 5.41 11.85
N LYS A 17 10.28 5.25 13.16
CA LYS A 17 11.59 5.24 13.81
C LYS A 17 12.42 4.05 13.30
N GLY A 18 13.62 4.32 12.79
CA GLY A 18 14.54 3.28 12.32
C GLY A 18 14.25 2.72 10.92
N MET A 19 13.23 3.20 10.20
CA MET A 19 13.00 2.81 8.81
C MET A 19 14.10 3.46 7.94
N GLY A 20 15.16 2.68 7.69
CA GLY A 20 16.16 3.00 6.67
C GLY A 20 15.58 2.95 5.26
N LEU A 21 16.32 3.48 4.29
CA LEU A 21 15.84 3.57 2.92
C LEU A 21 15.82 2.24 2.15
N GLU A 22 16.36 1.14 2.67
CA GLU A 22 16.49 -0.13 1.95
C GLU A 22 16.44 -1.33 2.92
N ASP A 23 15.55 -2.29 2.64
CA ASP A 23 15.55 -3.65 3.20
C ASP A 23 15.51 -4.63 2.03
N LEU A 24 16.65 -5.23 1.69
CA LEU A 24 16.73 -6.38 0.77
C LEU A 24 17.91 -7.28 1.16
N GLU A 25 17.68 -8.23 2.08
CA GLU A 25 18.60 -9.35 2.29
C GLU A 25 17.84 -10.67 2.29
N GLY A 26 18.14 -11.55 1.33
CA GLY A 26 17.64 -12.93 1.39
C GLY A 26 17.63 -13.77 0.10
N SER A 27 18.64 -13.71 -0.78
CA SER A 27 18.62 -14.54 -2.01
C SER A 27 19.49 -15.81 -1.97
N CYS A 28 20.49 -15.92 -1.09
CA CYS A 28 21.47 -17.03 -1.14
C CYS A 28 21.11 -18.27 -0.31
N ARG A 29 20.09 -18.21 0.56
CA ARG A 29 19.81 -19.29 1.54
C ARG A 29 19.17 -20.55 0.95
N TYR A 30 18.55 -20.46 -0.23
CA TYR A 30 17.79 -21.57 -0.84
C TYR A 30 18.30 -21.99 -2.24
N ALA A 31 19.44 -21.45 -2.69
CA ALA A 31 20.00 -21.76 -4.00
C ALA A 31 20.80 -23.08 -3.99
N SER A 32 20.75 -23.86 -5.08
CA SER A 32 21.63 -25.03 -5.25
C SER A 32 23.10 -24.60 -5.31
N ARG A 33 24.05 -25.51 -5.03
CA ARG A 33 25.50 -25.20 -4.98
C ARG A 33 25.98 -24.42 -6.21
N PHE A 34 25.59 -24.87 -7.41
CA PHE A 34 25.90 -24.20 -8.68
C PHE A 34 25.31 -22.78 -8.76
N HIS A 35 24.02 -22.61 -8.45
CA HIS A 35 23.38 -21.30 -8.50
C HIS A 35 23.92 -20.34 -7.44
N ARG A 36 24.31 -20.85 -6.27
CA ARG A 36 24.99 -20.06 -5.24
C ARG A 36 26.34 -19.56 -5.73
N GLN A 37 27.16 -20.42 -6.32
CA GLN A 37 28.45 -20.04 -6.91
C GLN A 37 28.27 -19.02 -8.05
N GLN A 38 27.31 -19.25 -8.94
CA GLN A 38 26.98 -18.32 -10.02
C GLN A 38 26.50 -16.96 -9.49
N GLN A 39 25.65 -16.94 -8.45
CA GLN A 39 25.19 -15.71 -7.80
C GLN A 39 26.33 -14.95 -7.15
N ILE A 40 27.25 -15.63 -6.47
CA ILE A 40 28.44 -15.00 -5.86
C ILE A 40 29.33 -14.39 -6.95
N VAL A 41 29.64 -15.13 -8.02
CA VAL A 41 30.46 -14.64 -9.13
C VAL A 41 29.79 -13.45 -9.82
N ASN A 42 28.48 -13.53 -10.08
CA ASN A 42 27.73 -12.43 -10.68
C ASN A 42 27.67 -11.21 -9.76
N TYR A 43 27.51 -11.41 -8.45
CA TYR A 43 27.56 -10.33 -7.47
C TYR A 43 28.91 -9.61 -7.51
N ILE A 44 30.03 -10.35 -7.50
CA ILE A 44 31.38 -9.78 -7.56
C ILE A 44 31.60 -9.04 -8.88
N LYS A 45 31.25 -9.66 -10.01
CA LYS A 45 31.33 -9.02 -11.34
C LYS A 45 30.50 -7.74 -11.40
N HIS A 46 29.29 -7.75 -10.84
CA HIS A 46 28.45 -6.56 -10.76
C HIS A 46 29.07 -5.50 -9.83
N HIS A 47 29.65 -5.90 -8.71
CA HIS A 47 30.28 -5.00 -7.74
C HIS A 47 31.48 -4.25 -8.35
N ASP A 48 32.28 -4.94 -9.17
CA ASP A 48 33.44 -4.38 -9.87
C ASP A 48 33.04 -3.57 -11.12
N VAL A 49 32.12 -4.07 -11.95
CA VAL A 49 31.74 -3.42 -13.22
C VAL A 49 30.98 -2.11 -13.00
N PHE A 50 30.21 -2.00 -11.91
CA PHE A 50 29.38 -0.82 -11.64
C PHE A 50 30.02 0.16 -10.64
N ASP A 51 31.32 0.04 -10.36
CA ASP A 51 32.04 0.86 -9.37
C ASP A 51 31.23 1.00 -8.07
N ALA A 52 30.73 -0.11 -7.53
CA ALA A 52 29.71 -0.06 -6.49
C ALA A 52 30.20 0.69 -5.23
N TYR A 53 31.50 0.70 -4.94
CA TYR A 53 32.09 1.55 -3.90
C TYR A 53 32.03 3.03 -4.20
N ALA A 54 32.28 3.45 -5.44
CA ALA A 54 32.15 4.85 -5.84
C ALA A 54 30.67 5.28 -5.82
N GLY A 55 29.77 4.39 -6.27
CA GLY A 55 28.32 4.57 -6.18
C GLY A 55 27.84 4.75 -4.74
N LEU A 56 28.23 3.84 -3.85
CA LEU A 56 27.91 3.88 -2.43
C LEU A 56 28.50 5.11 -1.73
N SER A 57 29.77 5.42 -1.99
CA SER A 57 30.44 6.61 -1.43
C SER A 57 29.75 7.90 -1.88
N LYS A 58 29.38 7.99 -3.16
CA LYS A 58 28.62 9.14 -3.71
C LYS A 58 27.23 9.23 -3.10
N PHE A 59 26.54 8.12 -2.94
CA PHE A 59 25.22 8.05 -2.29
C PHE A 59 25.30 8.56 -0.84
N ILE A 60 26.22 8.02 -0.05
CA ILE A 60 26.46 8.43 1.35
C ILE A 60 26.77 9.93 1.42
N CYS A 61 27.69 10.43 0.58
CA CYS A 61 28.03 11.86 0.55
C CYS A 61 26.83 12.74 0.18
N ASN A 62 26.01 12.33 -0.79
CA ASN A 62 24.83 13.07 -1.20
C ASN A 62 23.76 13.09 -0.10
N LYS A 63 23.55 11.97 0.58
CA LYS A 63 22.64 11.88 1.73
C LYS A 63 23.11 12.75 2.89
N TYR A 64 24.42 12.76 3.17
CA TYR A 64 25.01 13.61 4.20
C TYR A 64 24.80 15.10 3.90
N ARG A 65 25.09 15.53 2.66
CA ARG A 65 24.84 16.90 2.20
C ARG A 65 23.36 17.28 2.27
N LEU A 66 22.47 16.35 1.92
CA LEU A 66 21.03 16.57 2.01
C LEU A 66 20.59 16.75 3.46
N ALA A 67 21.03 15.89 4.37
CA ALA A 67 20.72 16.00 5.80
C ALA A 67 21.20 17.34 6.36
N LEU A 68 22.44 17.75 6.06
CA LEU A 68 22.96 19.07 6.46
C LEU A 68 22.13 20.22 5.88
N LYS A 69 21.66 20.11 4.63
CA LYS A 69 20.80 21.14 4.02
C LYS A 69 19.46 21.24 4.75
N ILE A 70 18.89 20.12 5.18
CA ILE A 70 17.65 20.10 5.96
C ILE A 70 17.88 20.70 7.35
N LEU A 71 18.98 20.39 8.03
CA LEU A 71 19.27 20.99 9.34
C LEU A 71 19.42 22.51 9.31
N LYS A 72 19.89 23.07 8.19
CA LYS A 72 19.94 24.53 8.02
C LYS A 72 18.56 25.20 8.00
N THR A 73 17.47 24.45 7.84
CA THR A 73 16.11 25.01 7.87
C THR A 73 15.50 24.99 9.28
N GLU A 74 16.25 24.59 10.32
CA GLU A 74 15.76 24.51 11.70
C GLU A 74 15.21 25.85 12.22
N ASP A 75 15.92 26.95 11.96
CA ASP A 75 15.48 28.29 12.38
C ASP A 75 14.15 28.69 11.71
N ASN A 76 13.97 28.36 10.43
CA ASN A 76 12.71 28.64 9.71
C ASN A 76 11.53 27.85 10.31
N VAL A 77 11.76 26.59 10.69
CA VAL A 77 10.72 25.79 11.34
C VAL A 77 10.36 26.39 12.70
N ARG A 78 11.36 26.84 13.48
CA ARG A 78 11.14 27.48 14.78
C ARG A 78 10.39 28.81 14.65
N GLU A 79 10.75 29.67 13.71
CA GLU A 79 10.00 30.90 13.40
C GLU A 79 8.55 30.61 13.03
N ARG A 80 8.31 29.58 12.21
CA ARG A 80 6.95 29.17 11.85
C ARG A 80 6.17 28.60 13.03
N MET A 81 6.82 27.90 13.96
CA MET A 81 6.17 27.45 15.20
C MET A 81 5.67 28.63 16.01
N GLU A 82 6.46 29.69 16.15
CA GLU A 82 6.04 30.92 16.85
C GLU A 82 4.86 31.60 16.15
N VAL A 83 4.93 31.76 14.82
CA VAL A 83 3.86 32.38 14.02
C VAL A 83 2.53 31.63 14.13
N TYR A 84 2.57 30.30 14.13
CA TYR A 84 1.36 29.46 14.19
C TYR A 84 0.97 29.03 15.61
N GLY A 85 1.67 29.54 16.63
CA GLY A 85 1.34 29.29 18.04
C GLY A 85 1.55 27.84 18.47
N VAL A 86 2.56 27.15 17.92
CA VAL A 86 2.96 25.81 18.36
C VAL A 86 3.98 25.96 19.49
N PRO A 87 3.65 25.58 20.74
CA PRO A 87 4.44 25.93 21.91
C PRO A 87 5.72 25.10 22.04
N ASP A 88 5.69 23.83 21.61
CA ASP A 88 6.79 22.90 21.80
C ASP A 88 6.79 21.76 20.76
N ASP A 89 7.95 21.16 20.57
CA ASP A 89 8.23 19.99 19.73
C ASP A 89 7.32 18.79 20.07
N HIS A 90 7.04 18.54 21.36
CA HIS A 90 6.17 17.45 21.79
C HIS A 90 4.73 17.57 21.27
N THR A 91 4.32 18.78 20.86
CA THR A 91 3.02 19.02 20.24
C THR A 91 2.88 18.22 18.94
N PHE A 92 3.96 18.09 18.15
CA PHE A 92 3.94 17.32 16.91
C PHE A 92 3.82 15.81 17.17
N GLU A 93 4.47 15.30 18.21
CA GLU A 93 4.36 13.91 18.62
C GLU A 93 2.94 13.58 19.11
N ALA A 94 2.33 14.49 19.88
CA ALA A 94 0.95 14.37 20.32
C ALA A 94 -0.03 14.37 19.14
N TRP A 95 0.14 15.29 18.19
CA TRP A 95 -0.65 15.35 16.95
C TRP A 95 -0.56 14.06 16.14
N LEU A 96 0.64 13.50 15.99
CA LEU A 96 0.85 12.23 15.30
C LEU A 96 0.16 11.06 16.03
N ALA A 97 0.18 11.07 17.37
CA ALA A 97 -0.50 10.06 18.18
C ALA A 97 -2.03 10.16 18.07
N GLU A 98 -2.58 11.38 18.12
CA GLU A 98 -4.01 11.65 17.91
C GLU A 98 -4.47 11.20 16.53
N GLU A 99 -3.72 11.53 15.47
CA GLU A 99 -4.02 11.10 14.10
C GLU A 99 -4.04 9.57 14.01
N ARG A 100 -3.06 8.88 14.60
CA ARG A 100 -3.01 7.41 14.61
C ARG A 100 -4.19 6.80 15.38
N ALA A 101 -4.54 7.39 16.52
CA ALA A 101 -5.66 6.94 17.33
C ALA A 101 -6.96 7.08 16.54
N TYR A 102 -7.21 8.25 15.95
CA TYR A 102 -8.38 8.52 15.11
C TYR A 102 -8.50 7.53 13.94
N LEU A 103 -7.42 7.30 13.19
CA LEU A 103 -7.43 6.37 12.06
C LEU A 103 -7.65 4.91 12.48
N THR A 104 -7.19 4.55 13.68
CA THR A 104 -7.36 3.21 14.25
C THR A 104 -8.77 3.02 14.80
N GLU A 105 -9.31 4.02 15.46
CA GLU A 105 -10.67 4.04 15.98
C GLU A 105 -11.69 3.98 14.83
N LYS A 106 -11.54 4.81 13.80
CA LYS A 106 -12.42 4.74 12.60
C LYS A 106 -12.34 3.39 11.88
N ARG A 107 -11.22 2.67 12.01
CA ARG A 107 -11.10 1.29 11.53
C ARG A 107 -11.86 0.29 12.41
N ARG A 108 -11.90 0.51 13.73
CA ARG A 108 -12.54 -0.38 14.73
C ARG A 108 -14.04 -0.13 14.91
N SER A 109 -14.47 1.13 14.90
CA SER A 109 -15.87 1.55 15.12
C SER A 109 -16.82 1.00 14.04
N LYS A 110 -16.33 0.77 12.82
CA LYS A 110 -17.10 0.21 11.69
C LYS A 110 -17.66 -1.21 11.90
N VAL A 111 -17.28 -1.93 12.95
CA VAL A 111 -17.47 -3.39 13.05
C VAL A 111 -18.51 -3.83 14.10
N LYS A 112 -18.87 -3.00 15.10
CA LYS A 112 -19.49 -3.56 16.31
C LYS A 112 -20.97 -3.26 16.58
N ASP A 113 -21.47 -2.07 16.29
CA ASP A 113 -22.68 -1.64 17.01
C ASP A 113 -23.98 -1.59 16.18
N GLU A 114 -23.94 -1.87 14.87
CA GLU A 114 -25.10 -1.65 14.00
C GLU A 114 -25.43 -2.78 13.01
N GLU A 115 -24.64 -3.85 12.89
CA GLU A 115 -25.00 -4.99 12.03
C GLU A 115 -25.74 -6.06 12.84
N THR A 116 -27.06 -6.07 12.74
CA THR A 116 -27.87 -7.16 13.30
C THR A 116 -27.97 -8.30 12.29
N LEU A 117 -28.14 -9.53 12.79
CA LEU A 117 -28.24 -10.73 11.97
C LEU A 117 -29.44 -10.66 11.01
N GLU A 118 -30.50 -9.94 11.37
CA GLU A 118 -31.68 -9.72 10.54
C GLU A 118 -31.35 -8.87 9.29
N MET A 119 -30.43 -7.90 9.40
CA MET A 119 -30.04 -7.08 8.25
C MET A 119 -29.13 -7.83 7.29
N ASP A 120 -28.22 -8.66 7.82
CA ASP A 120 -27.44 -9.60 7.01
C ASP A 120 -28.36 -10.59 6.29
N TYR A 121 -29.39 -11.08 6.98
CA TYR A 121 -30.41 -11.96 6.41
C TYR A 121 -31.18 -11.28 5.27
N VAL A 122 -31.70 -10.06 5.46
CA VAL A 122 -32.39 -9.31 4.41
C VAL A 122 -31.46 -9.02 3.22
N GLN A 123 -30.21 -8.64 3.45
CA GLN A 123 -29.24 -8.41 2.38
C GLN A 123 -29.00 -9.70 1.56
N LYS A 124 -28.86 -10.84 2.24
CA LYS A 124 -28.67 -12.14 1.59
C LYS A 124 -29.90 -12.58 0.82
N LEU A 125 -31.11 -12.31 1.34
CA LEU A 125 -32.36 -12.60 0.62
C LEU A 125 -32.48 -11.80 -0.67
N ILE A 126 -32.08 -10.52 -0.68
CA ILE A 126 -32.06 -9.70 -1.90
C ILE A 126 -31.12 -10.33 -2.94
N LYS A 127 -29.89 -10.65 -2.55
CA LYS A 127 -28.88 -11.27 -3.44
C LYS A 127 -29.35 -12.64 -3.97
N TYR A 128 -29.96 -13.46 -3.12
CA TYR A 128 -30.55 -14.73 -3.53
C TYR A 128 -31.66 -14.55 -4.57
N ARG A 129 -32.55 -13.57 -4.38
CA ARG A 129 -33.62 -13.28 -5.35
C ARG A 129 -33.05 -12.79 -6.68
N GLU A 130 -32.03 -11.93 -6.68
CA GLU A 130 -31.36 -11.47 -7.89
C GLU A 130 -30.67 -12.61 -8.65
N THR A 131 -29.91 -13.45 -7.93
CA THR A 131 -29.24 -14.62 -8.52
C THR A 131 -30.24 -15.66 -9.01
N SER A 132 -31.35 -15.88 -8.30
CA SER A 132 -32.45 -16.75 -8.73
C SER A 132 -33.11 -16.24 -10.02
N LYS A 133 -33.37 -14.93 -10.12
CA LYS A 133 -33.86 -14.30 -11.36
C LYS A 133 -32.88 -14.49 -12.52
N ASN A 134 -31.57 -14.30 -12.28
CA ASN A 134 -30.53 -14.51 -13.30
C ASN A 134 -30.42 -15.98 -13.75
N VAL A 135 -30.50 -16.94 -12.82
CA VAL A 135 -30.54 -18.37 -13.17
C VAL A 135 -31.78 -18.70 -14.02
N LYS A 136 -32.94 -18.12 -13.68
CA LYS A 136 -34.18 -18.31 -14.47
C LYS A 136 -34.03 -17.74 -15.88
N SER A 137 -33.45 -16.55 -16.05
CA SER A 137 -33.24 -15.94 -17.37
C SER A 137 -32.18 -16.67 -18.22
N LEU A 138 -31.07 -17.11 -17.61
CA LEU A 138 -30.07 -17.93 -18.29
C LEU A 138 -30.64 -19.30 -18.70
N ARG A 139 -31.48 -19.89 -17.85
CA ARG A 139 -32.16 -21.16 -18.16
C ARG A 139 -33.17 -21.01 -19.29
N SER A 140 -33.92 -19.91 -19.36
CA SER A 140 -34.82 -19.64 -20.49
C SER A 140 -34.02 -19.41 -21.78
N ALA A 141 -32.94 -18.61 -21.74
CA ALA A 141 -32.07 -18.39 -22.89
C ALA A 141 -31.44 -19.70 -23.41
N ALA A 142 -30.97 -20.56 -22.51
CA ALA A 142 -30.43 -21.87 -22.86
C ALA A 142 -31.47 -22.82 -23.46
N ARG A 143 -32.76 -22.70 -23.09
CA ARG A 143 -33.86 -23.47 -23.70
C ARG A 143 -34.17 -22.96 -25.11
N SER A 144 -34.21 -21.64 -25.31
CA SER A 144 -34.42 -21.03 -26.63
C SER A 144 -33.28 -21.33 -27.61
N SER A 145 -32.01 -21.32 -27.18
CA SER A 145 -30.91 -21.72 -28.06
C SER A 145 -30.89 -23.20 -28.43
N ARG A 146 -31.60 -24.06 -27.69
CA ARG A 146 -31.70 -25.51 -27.98
C ARG A 146 -32.76 -25.84 -29.02
N SER A 147 -33.75 -24.98 -29.26
CA SER A 147 -34.74 -25.20 -30.33
C SER A 147 -34.16 -24.94 -31.73
N ASP A 148 -33.17 -24.05 -31.84
CA ASP A 148 -32.61 -23.61 -33.14
C ASP A 148 -31.42 -24.47 -33.61
N ALA A 149 -30.79 -25.23 -32.71
CA ALA A 149 -29.55 -25.98 -32.97
C ALA A 149 -29.78 -27.50 -33.00
N ALA A 150 -30.58 -28.00 -33.94
CA ALA A 150 -30.86 -29.44 -34.08
C ALA A 150 -29.71 -30.24 -34.75
N ALA A 151 -28.64 -29.62 -35.26
CA ALA A 151 -27.70 -30.29 -36.18
C ALA A 151 -26.22 -30.41 -35.74
N TYR A 152 -25.76 -29.82 -34.64
CA TYR A 152 -24.36 -29.97 -34.23
C TYR A 152 -24.21 -29.69 -32.73
N ARG A 153 -23.56 -30.58 -31.97
CA ARG A 153 -23.16 -30.31 -30.58
C ARG A 153 -21.69 -29.87 -30.53
N PRO A 154 -21.38 -28.58 -30.47
CA PRO A 154 -20.06 -28.18 -30.01
C PRO A 154 -19.94 -28.38 -28.50
N ARG A 155 -18.69 -28.58 -28.07
CA ARG A 155 -18.19 -28.50 -26.69
C ARG A 155 -18.91 -27.38 -25.90
N ALA A 156 -19.27 -27.66 -24.65
CA ALA A 156 -20.05 -26.80 -23.74
C ALA A 156 -20.08 -25.31 -24.14
N SER A 157 -21.21 -24.85 -24.69
CA SER A 157 -21.43 -23.44 -25.03
C SER A 157 -21.13 -22.55 -23.83
N GLY A 158 -20.65 -21.32 -24.06
CA GLY A 158 -20.44 -20.32 -23.02
C GLY A 158 -21.69 -20.08 -22.15
N THR A 159 -22.90 -20.33 -22.68
CA THR A 159 -24.16 -20.26 -21.93
C THR A 159 -24.34 -21.40 -20.92
N ASP A 160 -23.85 -22.61 -21.22
CA ASP A 160 -23.90 -23.76 -20.29
C ASP A 160 -22.93 -23.56 -19.11
N VAL A 161 -21.74 -23.02 -19.40
CA VAL A 161 -20.75 -22.66 -18.37
C VAL A 161 -21.30 -21.52 -17.48
N ALA A 162 -21.86 -20.46 -18.07
CA ALA A 162 -22.47 -19.36 -17.33
C ALA A 162 -23.63 -19.83 -16.45
N LEU A 163 -24.49 -20.74 -16.95
CA LEU A 163 -25.58 -21.31 -16.17
C LEU A 163 -25.06 -22.12 -14.98
N ARG A 164 -24.03 -22.96 -15.17
CA ARG A 164 -23.42 -23.73 -14.07
C ARG A 164 -22.88 -22.80 -12.99
N VAL A 165 -22.07 -21.81 -13.36
CA VAL A 165 -21.51 -20.82 -12.42
C VAL A 165 -22.61 -20.07 -11.67
N ALA A 166 -23.66 -19.63 -12.37
CA ALA A 166 -24.80 -18.95 -11.75
C ALA A 166 -25.58 -19.86 -10.80
N THR A 167 -25.79 -21.13 -11.15
CA THR A 167 -26.47 -22.11 -10.27
C THR A 167 -25.65 -22.43 -9.03
N GLU A 168 -24.33 -22.57 -9.15
CA GLU A 168 -23.47 -22.76 -7.99
C GLU A 168 -23.45 -21.53 -7.09
N LYS A 169 -23.42 -20.32 -7.68
CA LYS A 169 -23.54 -19.08 -6.91
C LYS A 169 -24.85 -19.02 -6.14
N MET A 170 -25.97 -19.39 -6.77
CA MET A 170 -27.28 -19.46 -6.11
C MET A 170 -27.28 -20.44 -4.94
N LYS A 171 -26.69 -21.63 -5.11
CA LYS A 171 -26.57 -22.63 -4.02
C LYS A 171 -25.76 -22.09 -2.84
N ARG A 172 -24.60 -21.47 -3.10
CA ARG A 172 -23.77 -20.87 -2.04
C ARG A 172 -24.52 -19.80 -1.24
N GLU A 173 -25.34 -18.98 -1.90
CA GLU A 173 -26.16 -17.99 -1.20
C GLU A 173 -27.32 -18.64 -0.42
N ASP A 174 -27.88 -19.75 -0.94
CA ASP A 174 -28.92 -20.53 -0.25
C ASP A 174 -28.37 -21.21 1.01
N ASP A 175 -27.18 -21.80 0.95
CA ASP A 175 -26.50 -22.42 2.09
C ASP A 175 -26.27 -21.40 3.22
N VAL A 176 -25.85 -20.18 2.86
CA VAL A 176 -25.66 -19.09 3.83
C VAL A 176 -27.00 -18.59 4.39
N LEU A 177 -28.07 -18.58 3.58
CA LEU A 177 -29.40 -18.23 4.08
C LEU A 177 -29.91 -19.26 5.08
N LEU A 178 -29.71 -20.56 4.82
CA LEU A 178 -30.10 -21.63 5.73
C LEU A 178 -29.38 -21.54 7.08
N ASP A 179 -28.09 -21.19 7.08
CA ASP A 179 -27.33 -20.91 8.31
C ASP A 179 -27.93 -19.74 9.09
N LEU A 180 -28.26 -18.64 8.41
CA LEU A 180 -28.88 -17.47 9.03
C LEU A 180 -30.30 -17.76 9.54
N GLU A 181 -31.10 -18.53 8.80
CA GLU A 181 -32.44 -18.97 9.19
C GLU A 181 -32.37 -19.84 10.45
N SER A 182 -31.38 -20.74 10.54
CA SER A 182 -31.14 -21.55 11.74
C SER A 182 -30.71 -20.71 12.95
N ARG A 183 -29.92 -19.65 12.75
CA ARG A 183 -29.42 -18.79 13.83
C ARG A 183 -30.47 -17.79 14.33
N LEU A 184 -31.39 -17.38 13.47
CA LEU A 184 -32.49 -16.46 13.76
C LEU A 184 -33.79 -17.18 14.14
N GLU A 185 -33.77 -18.52 14.18
CA GLU A 185 -34.95 -19.37 14.48
C GLU A 185 -36.14 -19.09 13.55
N ILE A 186 -35.85 -18.85 12.26
CA ILE A 186 -36.87 -18.55 11.25
C ILE A 186 -37.38 -19.86 10.64
N GLU A 187 -38.66 -20.17 10.86
CA GLU A 187 -39.31 -21.35 10.28
C GLU A 187 -39.62 -21.18 8.79
N GLU A 188 -40.07 -19.98 8.37
CA GLU A 188 -40.42 -19.66 6.99
C GLU A 188 -39.62 -18.48 6.44
N ARG A 189 -39.00 -18.70 5.27
CA ARG A 189 -38.19 -17.69 4.57
C ARG A 189 -38.99 -16.41 4.30
N TRP A 190 -38.44 -15.26 4.69
CA TRP A 190 -39.16 -13.99 4.55
C TRP A 190 -39.47 -13.67 3.09
N THR A 191 -40.72 -13.29 2.84
CA THR A 191 -41.20 -12.71 1.58
C THR A 191 -41.35 -11.18 1.74
N PRO A 192 -41.49 -10.40 0.64
CA PRO A 192 -41.75 -8.96 0.78
C PRO A 192 -42.99 -8.63 1.61
N SER A 193 -43.90 -9.58 1.78
CA SER A 193 -45.12 -9.45 2.58
C SER A 193 -44.90 -9.69 4.08
N HIS A 194 -43.69 -10.09 4.50
CA HIS A 194 -43.40 -10.36 5.90
C HIS A 194 -43.33 -9.04 6.71
N PRO A 195 -43.93 -8.94 7.91
CA PRO A 195 -44.02 -7.68 8.66
C PRO A 195 -42.64 -7.10 9.04
N LEU A 196 -41.64 -7.96 9.26
CA LEU A 196 -40.28 -7.53 9.56
C LEU A 196 -39.42 -7.22 8.31
N TRP A 197 -39.92 -7.53 7.10
CA TRP A 197 -39.14 -7.32 5.87
C TRP A 197 -38.88 -5.83 5.60
N GLU A 198 -39.94 -5.03 5.58
CA GLU A 198 -39.87 -3.60 5.26
C GLU A 198 -39.08 -2.76 6.29
N PRO A 199 -39.29 -2.89 7.62
CA PRO A 199 -38.52 -2.12 8.60
C PRO A 199 -37.04 -2.49 8.58
N THR A 200 -36.70 -3.78 8.51
CA THR A 200 -35.30 -4.23 8.45
C THR A 200 -34.62 -3.83 7.14
N LEU A 201 -35.35 -3.83 6.02
CA LEU A 201 -34.86 -3.32 4.74
C LEU A 201 -34.52 -1.83 4.83
N LYS A 202 -35.39 -1.03 5.45
CA LYS A 202 -35.16 0.41 5.65
C LYS A 202 -33.92 0.66 6.50
N GLN A 203 -33.79 -0.03 7.62
CA GLN A 203 -32.59 0.05 8.48
C GLN A 203 -31.32 -0.34 7.72
N PHE A 204 -31.37 -1.44 6.96
CA PHE A 204 -30.26 -1.88 6.14
C PHE A 204 -29.87 -0.83 5.08
N GLN A 205 -30.83 -0.18 4.44
CA GLN A 205 -30.59 0.86 3.44
C GLN A 205 -29.97 2.12 4.05
N GLU A 206 -30.47 2.57 5.20
CA GLU A 206 -29.93 3.70 5.96
C GLU A 206 -28.49 3.43 6.41
N LEU A 207 -28.22 2.23 6.92
CA LEU A 207 -26.87 1.81 7.30
C LEU A 207 -25.92 1.69 6.11
N SER A 208 -26.40 1.10 5.01
CA SER A 208 -25.62 0.98 3.78
C SER A 208 -25.24 2.37 3.24
N PHE A 209 -26.17 3.33 3.31
CA PHE A 209 -25.91 4.71 2.94
C PHE A 209 -24.86 5.36 3.86
N ARG A 210 -25.00 5.24 5.19
CA ARG A 210 -24.00 5.76 6.13
C ARG A 210 -22.62 5.16 5.90
N LYS A 211 -22.53 3.84 5.74
CA LYS A 211 -21.27 3.13 5.41
C LYS A 211 -20.67 3.57 4.09
N ALA A 212 -21.50 3.84 3.09
CA ALA A 212 -21.02 4.37 1.82
C ALA A 212 -20.41 5.78 2.02
N GLY A 213 -21.05 6.63 2.82
CA GLY A 213 -20.51 7.93 3.24
C GLY A 213 -19.13 7.79 3.91
N ASP A 214 -19.04 6.97 4.96
CA ASP A 214 -17.78 6.71 5.67
C ASP A 214 -16.70 6.10 4.77
N ARG A 215 -17.11 5.36 3.74
CA ARG A 215 -16.20 4.75 2.77
C ARG A 215 -15.68 5.81 1.81
N VAL A 216 -16.53 6.69 1.28
CA VAL A 216 -16.08 7.82 0.47
C VAL A 216 -15.09 8.65 1.25
N GLU A 217 -15.47 9.05 2.46
CA GLU A 217 -14.65 9.87 3.34
C GLU A 217 -13.25 9.26 3.56
N PHE A 218 -13.20 7.99 3.96
CA PHE A 218 -11.95 7.27 4.16
C PHE A 218 -11.08 7.22 2.91
N VAL A 219 -11.65 6.87 1.76
CA VAL A 219 -10.86 6.73 0.51
C VAL A 219 -10.40 8.10 0.01
N MET A 220 -11.19 9.16 0.23
CA MET A 220 -10.80 10.53 -0.11
C MET A 220 -9.66 11.02 0.78
N VAL A 221 -9.73 10.80 2.10
CA VAL A 221 -8.63 11.11 3.03
C VAL A 221 -7.34 10.43 2.56
N GLN A 222 -7.42 9.14 2.22
CA GLN A 222 -6.27 8.39 1.68
C GLN A 222 -5.76 8.95 0.35
N HIS A 223 -6.65 9.38 -0.54
CA HIS A 223 -6.28 9.95 -1.83
C HIS A 223 -5.58 11.30 -1.65
N PHE A 224 -6.13 12.21 -0.84
CA PHE A 224 -5.55 13.53 -0.56
C PHE A 224 -4.19 13.43 0.13
N MET A 225 -4.03 12.54 1.11
CA MET A 225 -2.73 12.31 1.76
C MET A 225 -1.65 11.86 0.77
N GLU A 226 -2.03 11.22 -0.34
CA GLU A 226 -1.08 10.78 -1.37
C GLU A 226 -0.82 11.82 -2.43
N LEU A 227 -1.84 12.62 -2.78
CA LEU A 227 -1.64 13.83 -3.58
C LEU A 227 -0.64 14.77 -2.89
N GLN A 228 -0.73 14.93 -1.57
CA GLN A 228 0.24 15.73 -0.80
C GLN A 228 1.68 15.22 -0.94
N LYS A 229 1.89 13.90 -1.13
CA LYS A 229 3.23 13.33 -1.36
C LYS A 229 3.84 13.77 -2.69
N THR A 230 3.04 14.18 -3.68
CA THR A 230 3.57 14.66 -4.97
C THR A 230 4.37 15.96 -4.84
N HIS A 231 4.05 16.77 -3.83
CA HIS A 231 4.73 18.04 -3.56
C HIS A 231 6.01 17.86 -2.73
N GLN A 232 6.38 16.63 -2.35
CA GLN A 232 7.60 16.38 -1.60
C GLN A 232 8.83 16.46 -2.52
N SER A 233 9.63 17.51 -2.33
CA SER A 233 10.90 17.70 -3.04
C SER A 233 11.95 16.67 -2.60
N GLY A 234 12.76 16.17 -3.54
CA GLY A 234 13.90 15.29 -3.24
C GLY A 234 13.64 13.78 -3.38
N THR A 235 12.51 13.38 -3.96
CA THR A 235 12.17 11.96 -4.21
C THR A 235 12.86 11.40 -5.46
N SER A 236 13.38 10.18 -5.39
CA SER A 236 13.93 9.47 -6.57
C SER A 236 12.87 9.23 -7.65
N TYR A 237 13.30 8.97 -8.89
CA TYR A 237 12.39 8.68 -9.99
C TYR A 237 11.47 7.49 -9.69
N ASP A 238 12.01 6.41 -9.13
CA ASP A 238 11.23 5.23 -8.76
C ASP A 238 10.20 5.54 -7.67
N HIS A 239 10.58 6.34 -6.67
CA HIS A 239 9.63 6.76 -5.63
C HIS A 239 8.48 7.59 -6.22
N ARG A 240 8.77 8.52 -7.15
CA ARG A 240 7.74 9.28 -7.88
C ARG A 240 6.81 8.37 -8.69
N LYS A 241 7.36 7.33 -9.33
CA LYS A 241 6.57 6.34 -10.08
C LYS A 241 5.63 5.56 -9.14
N HIS A 242 6.10 5.18 -7.96
CA HIS A 242 5.27 4.53 -6.94
C HIS A 242 4.17 5.45 -6.43
N ILE A 243 4.46 6.72 -6.12
CA ILE A 243 3.46 7.72 -5.72
C ILE A 243 2.40 7.87 -6.83
N ALA A 244 2.81 8.05 -8.09
CA ALA A 244 1.88 8.21 -9.21
C ALA A 244 0.96 6.99 -9.36
N LYS A 245 1.51 5.77 -9.27
CA LYS A 245 0.71 4.53 -9.30
C LYS A 245 -0.27 4.46 -8.13
N SER A 246 0.17 4.86 -6.95
CA SER A 246 -0.62 4.89 -5.72
C SER A 246 -1.81 5.85 -5.83
N ILE A 247 -1.59 7.04 -6.39
CA ILE A 247 -2.62 8.04 -6.66
C ILE A 247 -3.64 7.50 -7.65
N ALA A 248 -3.19 6.86 -8.75
CA ALA A 248 -4.10 6.27 -9.74
C ALA A 248 -4.99 5.17 -9.13
N VAL A 249 -4.43 4.27 -8.31
CA VAL A 249 -5.18 3.21 -7.64
C VAL A 249 -6.21 3.79 -6.66
N ARG A 250 -5.81 4.81 -5.89
CA ARG A 250 -6.71 5.45 -4.92
C ARG A 250 -7.78 6.30 -5.57
N SER A 251 -7.46 7.02 -6.65
CA SER A 251 -8.44 7.74 -7.47
C SER A 251 -9.50 6.78 -8.03
N LYS A 252 -9.09 5.63 -8.58
CA LYS A 252 -10.04 4.59 -9.01
C LYS A 252 -10.92 4.08 -7.87
N SER A 253 -10.32 3.86 -6.69
CA SER A 253 -11.06 3.41 -5.51
C SER A 253 -12.06 4.48 -5.03
N ALA A 254 -11.68 5.75 -5.13
CA ALA A 254 -12.50 6.89 -4.76
C ALA A 254 -13.69 7.06 -5.71
N HIS A 255 -13.48 6.91 -7.03
CA HIS A 255 -14.56 6.85 -8.01
C HIS A 255 -15.59 5.78 -7.66
N VAL A 256 -15.13 4.54 -7.43
CA VAL A 256 -16.04 3.42 -7.07
C VAL A 256 -16.81 3.71 -5.77
N ALA A 257 -16.16 4.34 -4.78
CA ALA A 257 -16.83 4.71 -3.53
C ALA A 257 -17.88 5.81 -3.75
N VAL A 258 -17.57 6.84 -4.56
CA VAL A 258 -18.50 7.92 -4.91
C VAL A 258 -19.69 7.39 -5.70
N ASP A 259 -19.46 6.50 -6.68
CA ASP A 259 -20.52 5.89 -7.47
C ASP A 259 -21.47 5.07 -6.57
N ALA A 260 -20.91 4.29 -5.64
CA ALA A 260 -21.69 3.53 -4.66
C ALA A 260 -22.50 4.46 -3.74
N TYR A 261 -21.90 5.54 -3.24
CA TYR A 261 -22.59 6.55 -2.43
C TYR A 261 -23.73 7.21 -3.22
N ASN A 262 -23.47 7.69 -4.43
CA ASN A 262 -24.47 8.35 -5.28
C ASN A 262 -25.64 7.43 -5.61
N THR A 263 -25.37 6.14 -5.84
CA THR A 263 -26.40 5.11 -6.06
C THR A 263 -27.32 4.98 -4.84
N LEU A 264 -26.75 4.96 -3.63
CA LEU A 264 -27.50 4.83 -2.38
C LEU A 264 -28.18 6.14 -1.96
N ALA A 265 -27.55 7.28 -2.22
CA ALA A 265 -28.06 8.62 -1.96
C ALA A 265 -29.36 8.89 -2.73
N ALA A 266 -29.44 8.43 -3.98
CA ALA A 266 -30.64 8.52 -4.82
C ALA A 266 -31.80 7.64 -4.32
N GLN A 267 -31.50 6.60 -3.53
CA GLN A 267 -32.50 5.68 -2.96
C GLN A 267 -33.03 6.16 -1.60
N GLN A 268 -32.44 7.18 -0.99
CA GLN A 268 -32.90 7.73 0.29
C GLN A 268 -34.18 8.55 0.12
N VAL A 269 -34.99 8.62 1.18
CA VAL A 269 -36.20 9.45 1.24
C VAL A 269 -36.08 10.42 2.42
N PRO A 270 -35.85 11.73 2.18
CA PRO A 270 -35.68 12.39 0.88
C PRO A 270 -34.33 12.08 0.21
N PRO A 271 -34.22 12.22 -1.13
CA PRO A 271 -32.97 12.03 -1.86
C PRO A 271 -31.85 12.94 -1.32
N LYS A 272 -30.66 12.36 -1.15
CA LYS A 272 -29.50 13.09 -0.61
C LYS A 272 -28.68 13.74 -1.73
N PRO A 273 -27.93 14.82 -1.45
CA PRO A 273 -27.07 15.47 -2.44
C PRO A 273 -26.06 14.49 -3.04
N LEU A 274 -25.91 14.53 -4.36
CA LEU A 274 -24.94 13.72 -5.08
C LEU A 274 -23.56 14.37 -5.04
N ILE A 275 -22.53 13.56 -4.96
CA ILE A 275 -21.15 14.00 -4.98
C ILE A 275 -20.67 14.00 -6.44
N ASN A 276 -20.25 15.17 -6.93
CA ASN A 276 -19.63 15.30 -8.25
C ASN A 276 -18.10 15.18 -8.13
N TRP A 277 -17.52 14.24 -8.87
CA TRP A 277 -16.08 14.04 -8.90
C TRP A 277 -15.29 15.29 -9.30
N ASN A 278 -15.83 16.09 -10.24
CA ASN A 278 -15.15 17.31 -10.71
C ASN A 278 -15.05 18.39 -9.63
N ASP A 279 -15.88 18.34 -8.60
CA ASP A 279 -15.80 19.28 -7.49
C ASP A 279 -14.81 18.80 -6.43
N ILE A 280 -14.64 17.49 -6.29
CA ILE A 280 -13.62 16.87 -5.43
C ILE A 280 -12.23 17.04 -6.02
N SER A 281 -12.06 16.89 -7.34
CA SER A 281 -10.75 17.01 -7.98
C SER A 281 -10.15 18.43 -7.90
N LYS A 282 -11.00 19.44 -7.69
CA LYS A 282 -10.57 20.83 -7.45
C LYS A 282 -10.11 21.07 -6.02
N GLN A 283 -10.47 20.17 -5.10
CA GLN A 283 -10.08 20.27 -3.71
C GLN A 283 -8.67 19.69 -3.58
N ASN A 284 -7.72 20.51 -3.14
CA ASN A 284 -6.33 20.07 -2.96
C ASN A 284 -6.04 19.67 -1.51
N PHE A 285 -6.96 20.00 -0.60
CA PHE A 285 -6.78 19.81 0.83
C PHE A 285 -7.98 19.11 1.46
N LEU A 286 -7.69 18.35 2.53
CA LEU A 286 -8.69 17.64 3.32
C LEU A 286 -9.76 18.60 3.91
N SER A 287 -9.38 19.85 4.20
CA SER A 287 -10.24 20.92 4.71
C SER A 287 -11.40 21.29 3.79
N ASP A 288 -11.23 21.04 2.49
CA ASP A 288 -12.15 21.51 1.46
C ASP A 288 -13.23 20.46 1.14
N PHE A 289 -13.03 19.20 1.57
CA PHE A 289 -13.94 18.10 1.30
C PHE A 289 -15.14 18.13 2.26
N THR A 290 -16.24 18.69 1.78
CA THR A 290 -17.46 19.00 2.55
C THR A 290 -18.17 17.77 3.12
N LEU A 291 -18.03 16.58 2.53
CA LEU A 291 -18.64 15.36 3.05
C LEU A 291 -18.08 14.97 4.43
N LEU A 292 -16.82 15.32 4.73
CA LEU A 292 -16.22 15.18 6.07
C LEU A 292 -16.95 16.03 7.12
N ARG A 293 -17.55 17.15 6.73
CA ARG A 293 -18.23 18.07 7.66
C ARG A 293 -19.54 17.51 8.18
N GLU A 294 -20.19 16.64 7.40
CA GLU A 294 -21.49 16.05 7.76
C GLU A 294 -21.34 14.81 8.65
N SER A 295 -20.24 14.05 8.51
CA SER A 295 -19.97 12.85 9.32
C SER A 295 -19.24 13.14 10.63
N ASP A 296 -18.22 13.99 10.61
CA ASP A 296 -17.34 14.27 11.76
C ASP A 296 -16.86 15.74 11.73
N SER A 297 -17.79 16.69 11.92
CA SER A 297 -17.52 18.14 11.93
C SER A 297 -16.32 18.57 12.80
N GLN A 298 -15.99 17.79 13.84
CA GLN A 298 -14.92 18.09 14.80
C GLN A 298 -13.50 17.79 14.29
N ILE A 299 -13.30 17.05 13.20
CA ILE A 299 -11.94 16.67 12.75
C ILE A 299 -11.22 17.85 12.11
N LEU A 300 -11.93 18.63 11.29
CA LEU A 300 -11.34 19.78 10.61
C LEU A 300 -10.94 20.89 11.60
N GLU A 301 -11.53 20.86 12.81
CA GLU A 301 -11.15 21.73 13.92
C GLU A 301 -9.87 21.27 14.60
N ARG A 302 -9.49 19.99 14.49
CA ARG A 302 -8.29 19.44 15.12
C ARG A 302 -7.04 20.14 14.56
N PRO A 303 -6.11 20.57 15.42
CA PRO A 303 -4.91 21.28 14.98
C PRO A 303 -4.07 20.51 13.96
N TRP A 304 -3.98 19.18 14.05
CA TRP A 304 -3.19 18.34 13.15
C TRP A 304 -3.78 18.17 11.74
N ALA A 305 -5.10 18.40 11.58
CA ALA A 305 -5.79 18.30 10.29
C ALA A 305 -5.68 19.59 9.45
N ARG A 306 -5.26 20.71 10.07
CA ARG A 306 -5.08 21.99 9.38
C ARG A 306 -3.88 21.91 8.43
N PRO A 307 -4.01 22.35 7.16
CA PRO A 307 -2.94 22.22 6.16
C PRO A 307 -1.59 22.81 6.59
N VAL A 308 -1.64 23.99 7.20
CA VAL A 308 -0.46 24.73 7.65
C VAL A 308 0.29 23.98 8.76
N ASN A 309 -0.46 23.47 9.73
CA ASN A 309 0.09 22.71 10.86
C ASN A 309 0.66 21.37 10.40
N ARG A 310 0.02 20.73 9.41
CA ARG A 310 0.51 19.50 8.81
C ARG A 310 1.82 19.69 8.05
N GLN A 311 1.92 20.77 7.27
CA GLN A 311 3.17 21.13 6.60
C GLN A 311 4.28 21.40 7.62
N LEU A 312 3.95 22.08 8.72
CA LEU A 312 4.92 22.36 9.79
C LEU A 312 5.36 21.08 10.50
N MET A 313 4.43 20.17 10.78
CA MET A 313 4.71 18.84 11.33
C MET A 313 5.62 18.02 10.41
N ASP A 314 5.39 18.04 9.10
CA ASP A 314 6.25 17.38 8.11
C ASP A 314 7.67 17.93 8.12
N ASP A 315 7.82 19.25 8.17
CA ASP A 315 9.12 19.91 8.21
C ASP A 315 9.86 19.61 9.52
N TYR A 316 9.15 19.59 10.65
CA TYR A 316 9.67 19.16 11.94
C TYR A 316 10.19 17.71 11.90
N PHE A 317 9.36 16.76 11.48
CA PHE A 317 9.79 15.37 11.43
C PHE A 317 10.93 15.13 10.43
N ARG A 318 11.00 15.89 9.33
CA ARG A 318 12.19 15.89 8.45
C ARG A 318 13.46 16.33 9.17
N LEU A 319 13.40 17.34 10.04
CA LEU A 319 14.55 17.74 10.85
C LEU A 319 14.98 16.60 11.79
N VAL A 320 14.02 15.99 12.49
CA VAL A 320 14.30 14.84 13.38
C VAL A 320 14.94 13.69 12.59
N ARG A 321 14.38 13.32 11.42
CA ARG A 321 14.95 12.27 10.56
C ARG A 321 16.34 12.65 10.04
N ALA A 322 16.60 13.91 9.70
CA ALA A 322 17.91 14.36 9.26
C ALA A 322 18.99 14.25 10.36
N LYS A 323 18.62 14.55 11.62
CA LYS A 323 19.52 14.36 12.78
C LYS A 323 19.87 12.88 12.97
N GLU A 324 18.89 12.00 12.88
CA GLU A 324 19.11 10.53 12.94
C GLU A 324 19.95 10.02 11.76
N GLU A 325 19.67 10.50 10.55
CA GLU A 325 20.39 10.08 9.35
C GLU A 325 21.88 10.44 9.41
N ILE A 326 22.26 11.61 9.95
CA ILE A 326 23.68 11.96 10.15
C ILE A 326 24.36 10.96 11.08
N GLN A 327 23.75 10.63 12.23
CA GLN A 327 24.33 9.67 13.16
C GLN A 327 24.55 8.30 12.51
N ARG A 328 23.58 7.86 11.69
CA ARG A 328 23.70 6.62 10.93
C ARG A 328 24.81 6.71 9.89
N LEU A 329 24.86 7.78 9.11
CA LEU A 329 25.85 7.97 8.06
C LEU A 329 27.27 8.08 8.62
N ASP A 330 27.47 8.68 9.80
CA ASP A 330 28.79 8.74 10.45
C ASP A 330 29.34 7.34 10.77
N ILE A 331 28.47 6.40 11.13
CA ILE A 331 28.83 4.99 11.34
C ILE A 331 29.07 4.31 9.99
N GLU A 332 28.20 4.53 9.01
CA GLU A 332 28.26 3.87 7.71
C GLU A 332 29.48 4.32 6.88
N ILE A 333 29.89 5.59 6.99
CA ILE A 333 31.13 6.10 6.40
C ILE A 333 32.33 5.32 6.96
N LYS A 334 32.41 5.18 8.29
CA LYS A 334 33.51 4.45 8.94
C LYS A 334 33.53 2.98 8.52
N ARG A 335 32.36 2.33 8.47
CA ARG A 335 32.21 0.94 8.00
C ARG A 335 32.67 0.80 6.56
N THR A 336 32.16 1.64 5.66
CA THR A 336 32.49 1.61 4.23
C THR A 336 33.99 1.82 4.01
N VAL A 337 34.59 2.82 4.66
CA VAL A 337 36.03 3.10 4.53
C VAL A 337 36.88 1.95 5.07
N THR A 338 36.50 1.40 6.22
CA THR A 338 37.21 0.25 6.81
C THR A 338 37.11 -0.97 5.90
N PHE A 339 35.92 -1.25 5.38
CA PHE A 339 35.69 -2.36 4.46
C PHE A 339 36.52 -2.24 3.18
N ILE A 340 36.51 -1.07 2.53
CA ILE A 340 37.34 -0.81 1.33
C ILE A 340 38.82 -1.01 1.63
N ARG A 341 39.30 -0.54 2.79
CA ARG A 341 40.71 -0.68 3.18
C ARG A 341 41.06 -2.15 3.42
N ASP A 342 40.25 -2.85 4.20
CA ASP A 342 40.49 -4.23 4.62
C ASP A 342 40.40 -5.18 3.42
N GLU A 343 39.41 -5.00 2.54
CA GLU A 343 39.32 -5.72 1.27
C GLU A 343 40.55 -5.43 0.39
N GLY A 344 40.96 -4.16 0.28
CA GLY A 344 42.18 -3.80 -0.45
C GLY A 344 43.44 -4.47 0.12
N THR A 345 43.55 -4.63 1.45
CA THR A 345 44.66 -5.37 2.07
C THR A 345 44.58 -6.87 1.80
N PHE A 346 43.38 -7.44 1.87
CA PHE A 346 43.13 -8.86 1.60
C PHE A 346 43.49 -9.22 0.16
N LEU A 347 43.00 -8.44 -0.82
CA LEU A 347 43.28 -8.63 -2.23
C LEU A 347 44.79 -8.52 -2.54
N ARG A 348 45.49 -7.57 -1.91
CA ARG A 348 46.96 -7.45 -2.03
C ARG A 348 47.70 -8.64 -1.43
N SER A 349 47.25 -9.18 -0.30
CA SER A 349 47.84 -10.40 0.28
C SER A 349 47.68 -11.59 -0.67
N LYS A 350 46.47 -11.78 -1.20
CA LYS A 350 46.15 -12.87 -2.13
C LYS A 350 46.91 -12.75 -3.45
N GLU A 351 47.08 -11.54 -3.97
CA GLU A 351 47.95 -11.27 -5.11
C GLU A 351 49.40 -11.76 -4.88
N GLY A 352 49.94 -11.56 -3.67
CA GLY A 352 51.27 -12.04 -3.29
C GLY A 352 51.35 -13.58 -3.17
N GLU A 353 50.31 -14.22 -2.65
CA GLU A 353 50.19 -15.69 -2.58
C GLU A 353 50.09 -16.33 -3.97
N LEU A 354 49.33 -15.73 -4.88
CA LEU A 354 49.17 -16.20 -6.26
C LEU A 354 50.46 -16.06 -7.08
N ARG A 355 51.34 -15.13 -6.73
CA ARG A 355 52.60 -14.90 -7.42
C ARG A 355 53.70 -15.90 -7.02
N ARG A 356 53.51 -16.67 -5.94
CA ARG A 356 54.46 -17.73 -5.53
C ARG A 356 54.24 -19.00 -6.37
N PRO A 357 55.29 -19.51 -7.04
CA PRO A 357 55.20 -20.73 -7.83
C PRO A 357 55.36 -21.95 -6.90
N GLU A 358 54.27 -22.46 -6.35
CA GLU A 358 54.30 -23.74 -5.63
C GLU A 358 53.21 -24.67 -6.18
N GLY A 359 53.51 -25.98 -6.17
CA GLY A 359 52.69 -27.03 -6.80
C GLY A 359 51.32 -27.15 -6.15
N LYS A 360 50.32 -26.57 -6.81
CA LYS A 360 48.92 -26.52 -6.36
C LYS A 360 48.11 -27.66 -6.96
N THR A 361 47.18 -28.22 -6.18
CA THR A 361 46.18 -29.19 -6.65
C THR A 361 45.15 -28.53 -7.57
N GLU A 362 44.44 -29.32 -8.38
CA GLU A 362 43.44 -28.83 -9.36
C GLU A 362 42.37 -27.90 -8.75
N GLU A 363 41.88 -28.23 -7.54
CA GLU A 363 40.92 -27.41 -6.78
C GLU A 363 41.52 -26.06 -6.34
N GLN A 364 42.80 -26.05 -5.97
CA GLN A 364 43.54 -24.82 -5.63
C GLN A 364 43.80 -23.97 -6.88
N MET A 365 43.98 -24.59 -8.04
CA MET A 365 44.14 -23.86 -9.31
C MET A 365 42.84 -23.16 -9.75
N GLU A 366 41.67 -23.76 -9.50
CA GLU A 366 40.36 -23.19 -9.86
C GLU A 366 39.97 -22.02 -8.94
N GLU A 367 40.20 -22.15 -7.63
CA GLU A 367 40.04 -21.03 -6.68
C GLU A 367 41.03 -19.89 -6.98
N ASP A 368 42.27 -20.23 -7.33
CA ASP A 368 43.29 -19.27 -7.72
C ASP A 368 42.96 -18.55 -9.03
N LEU A 369 42.30 -19.22 -9.99
CA LEU A 369 41.83 -18.62 -11.23
C LEU A 369 40.75 -17.56 -10.96
N CYS A 370 39.79 -17.87 -10.09
CA CYS A 370 38.75 -16.91 -9.68
C CYS A 370 39.36 -15.70 -8.93
N MET A 371 40.29 -15.95 -8.01
CA MET A 371 41.00 -14.89 -7.29
C MET A 371 41.95 -14.10 -8.20
N ALA A 372 42.59 -14.74 -9.19
CA ALA A 372 43.46 -14.08 -10.16
C ALA A 372 42.68 -13.17 -11.12
N GLU A 373 41.45 -13.52 -11.48
CA GLU A 373 40.54 -12.63 -12.23
C GLU A 373 40.20 -11.38 -11.42
N GLN A 374 39.83 -11.53 -10.14
CA GLN A 374 39.55 -10.40 -9.24
C GLN A 374 40.79 -9.50 -9.05
N VAL A 375 41.96 -10.10 -8.85
CA VAL A 375 43.24 -9.36 -8.71
C VAL A 375 43.64 -8.66 -10.02
N LYS A 376 43.42 -9.28 -11.19
CA LYS A 376 43.64 -8.63 -12.50
C LYS A 376 42.71 -7.43 -12.70
N HIS A 377 41.44 -7.55 -12.34
CA HIS A 377 40.49 -6.44 -12.38
C HIS A 377 40.89 -5.30 -11.43
N TYR A 378 41.29 -5.62 -10.20
CA TYR A 378 41.81 -4.63 -9.24
C TYR A 378 43.06 -3.88 -9.76
N ARG A 379 43.98 -4.57 -10.44
CA ARG A 379 45.16 -3.94 -11.08
C ARG A 379 44.78 -2.98 -12.21
N LEU A 380 43.73 -3.28 -12.98
CA LEU A 380 43.26 -2.41 -14.06
C LEU A 380 42.66 -1.10 -13.51
N LEU A 381 41.97 -1.16 -12.37
CA LEU A 381 41.42 0.00 -11.66
C LEU A 381 42.48 0.86 -10.96
N ARG A 382 43.67 0.32 -10.68
CA ARG A 382 44.78 1.02 -10.02
C ARG A 382 45.74 1.72 -11.00
N ARG A 383 45.53 1.64 -12.31
CA ARG A 383 46.35 2.41 -13.27
C ARG A 383 46.05 3.90 -13.06
N PRO A 384 47.07 4.73 -12.76
CA PRO A 384 46.85 6.18 -12.73
C PRO A 384 46.43 6.64 -14.14
N ILE A 385 45.47 7.59 -14.19
CA ILE A 385 45.15 8.35 -15.40
C ILE A 385 46.39 9.09 -15.86
#